data_AF-A0A1W2TWE8-F1
#
_entry.id   AF-A0A1W2TWE8-F1
#
_cell.length_a   1.000
_cell.length_b   1.000
_cell.length_c   1.000
_cell.angle_alpha   90.00
_cell.angle_beta   90.00
_cell.angle_gamma   90.00
#
_symmetry.space_group_name_H-M   'P 1'
#
loop_
_entity.id
_entity.type
_entity.pdbx_description
1 polymer ?
#
loop_
_entity_poly.entity_id
_entity_poly.type
_entity_poly.pdbx_seq_one_letter_code
_entity_poly.pdbx_strand_id
1 'polypeptide(L)'
;MADTAITPQLHGDNLATWDNIAGYWDQILGNGNDMYHECLLPTVRELGDPQAGERILDLGTGSGVIAAMLTASGAHVTAVDGSKSMLAKAESRANEAGLAMTFEVVNLLDNDSLNAFIQRHSK
;
A
#
# COMPACT_ATOMS: atom_id res chain seq x y z
N MET A 1 -12.17 30.19 23.13
CA MET A 1 -10.72 30.36 22.93
C MET A 1 -10.31 29.42 21.81
N ALA A 2 -9.51 29.92 20.87
CA ALA A 2 -9.34 29.36 19.53
C ALA A 2 -8.63 28.00 19.52
N ASP A 3 -9.24 27.08 18.75
CA ASP A 3 -8.64 26.23 17.72
C ASP A 3 -7.12 26.01 17.80
N THR A 4 -6.74 24.81 18.23
CA THR A 4 -5.42 24.23 17.92
C THR A 4 -5.67 22.93 17.18
N ALA A 5 -6.18 23.05 15.95
CA ALA A 5 -5.91 22.06 14.93
C ALA A 5 -4.40 21.80 14.91
N ILE A 6 -4.00 20.63 15.41
CA ILE A 6 -2.68 20.08 15.13
C ILE A 6 -2.70 19.75 13.63
N THR A 7 -2.42 20.75 12.80
CA THR A 7 -2.00 20.51 11.43
C THR A 7 -0.55 20.05 11.54
N PRO A 8 -0.23 18.77 11.29
CA PRO A 8 1.17 18.36 11.30
C PRO A 8 1.86 19.16 10.18
N GLN A 9 2.88 19.94 10.53
CA GLN A 9 3.75 20.49 9.50
C GLN A 9 4.46 19.31 8.83
N LEU A 10 4.03 18.94 7.62
CA LEU A 10 4.64 17.95 6.73
C LEU A 10 5.98 18.47 6.16
N HIS A 11 6.91 18.85 7.03
CA HIS A 11 8.25 19.33 6.65
C HIS A 11 9.35 18.43 7.23
N GLY A 12 9.07 17.15 7.40
CA GLY A 12 10.04 16.09 7.68
C GLY A 12 10.17 15.13 6.50
N ASP A 13 11.19 14.27 6.53
CA ASP A 13 11.31 13.15 5.60
C ASP A 13 10.12 12.18 5.81
N ASN A 14 9.09 12.34 4.97
CA ASN A 14 7.84 11.56 5.03
C ASN A 14 8.11 10.06 4.99
N LEU A 15 9.12 9.64 4.23
CA LEU A 15 9.50 8.24 4.10
C LEU A 15 10.04 7.70 5.42
N ALA A 16 10.96 8.42 6.06
CA ALA A 16 11.48 8.04 7.37
C ALA A 16 10.38 7.91 8.44
N THR A 17 9.34 8.76 8.36
CA THR A 17 8.19 8.67 9.26
C THR A 17 7.43 7.36 9.07
N TRP A 18 7.12 6.99 7.82
CA TRP A 18 6.43 5.74 7.51
C TRP A 18 7.25 4.49 7.88
N ASP A 19 8.56 4.51 7.65
CA ASP A 19 9.44 3.43 8.09
C ASP A 19 9.41 3.25 9.62
N ASN A 20 9.43 4.35 10.37
CA ASN A 20 9.43 4.30 11.84
C ASN A 20 8.10 3.79 12.43
N ILE A 21 6.97 4.09 11.79
CA ILE A 21 5.64 3.71 12.32
C ILE A 21 5.08 2.41 11.73
N ALA A 22 5.73 1.79 10.74
CA ALA A 22 5.20 0.63 10.02
C ALA A 22 4.75 -0.50 10.95
N GLY A 23 5.53 -0.82 11.99
CA GLY A 23 5.16 -1.86 12.97
C GLY A 23 3.91 -1.51 13.77
N TYR A 24 3.80 -0.26 14.25
CA TYR A 24 2.64 0.22 14.99
C TYR A 24 1.40 0.31 14.11
N TRP A 25 1.55 0.85 12.90
CA TRP A 25 0.50 0.95 11.91
C TRP A 25 -0.09 -0.43 11.59
N ASP A 26 0.78 -1.39 11.30
CA ASP A 26 0.37 -2.75 10.96
C ASP A 26 -0.33 -3.47 12.13
N GLN A 27 0.14 -3.26 13.36
CA GLN A 27 -0.50 -3.83 14.55
C GLN A 27 -1.91 -3.30 14.76
N ILE A 28 -2.13 -2.00 14.56
CA ILE A 28 -3.46 -1.39 14.73
C ILE A 28 -4.38 -1.74 13.56
N LEU A 29 -3.82 -1.73 12.35
CA LEU A 29 -4.61 -1.96 11.15
C LEU A 29 -4.97 -3.44 11.00
N GLY A 30 -4.08 -4.37 11.35
CA GLY A 30 -4.29 -5.80 11.13
C GLY A 30 -4.69 -6.09 9.67
N ASN A 31 -5.74 -6.89 9.47
CA ASN A 31 -6.28 -7.16 8.13
C ASN A 31 -7.26 -6.08 7.62
N GLY A 32 -7.24 -4.90 8.23
CA GLY A 32 -8.23 -3.85 8.06
C GLY A 32 -8.90 -3.53 9.40
N ASN A 33 -9.10 -2.24 9.68
CA ASN A 33 -10.00 -1.80 10.74
C ASN A 33 -11.39 -1.50 10.15
N ASP A 34 -12.33 -1.02 10.97
CA ASP A 34 -13.71 -0.73 10.55
C ASP A 34 -13.75 0.23 9.34
N MET A 35 -12.88 1.24 9.29
CA MET A 35 -12.78 2.13 8.13
C MET A 35 -12.41 1.37 6.84
N TYR A 36 -11.49 0.41 6.92
CA TYR A 36 -11.15 -0.42 5.75
C TYR A 36 -12.31 -1.34 5.37
N HIS A 37 -12.92 -2.01 6.34
CA HIS A 37 -13.95 -3.01 6.07
C HIS A 37 -15.29 -2.41 5.63
N GLU A 38 -15.65 -1.25 6.17
CA GLU A 38 -16.94 -0.61 5.92
C GLU A 38 -16.88 0.42 4.80
N CYS A 39 -15.73 1.09 4.60
CA CYS A 39 -15.60 2.16 3.62
C CYS A 39 -14.66 1.81 2.47
N LEU A 40 -13.39 1.52 2.76
CA LEU A 40 -12.37 1.46 1.70
C LEU A 40 -12.50 0.21 0.83
N LEU A 41 -12.54 -0.99 1.42
CA LEU A 41 -12.56 -2.24 0.67
C LEU A 41 -13.83 -2.41 -0.18
N PRO A 42 -15.05 -2.09 0.31
CA PRO A 42 -16.24 -2.12 -0.53
C PRO A 42 -16.14 -1.14 -1.70
N THR A 43 -15.68 0.10 -1.45
CA THR A 43 -15.55 1.14 -2.47
C THR A 43 -14.52 0.75 -3.54
N VAL A 44 -13.36 0.23 -3.15
CA VAL A 44 -12.34 -0.22 -4.11
C VAL A 44 -12.85 -1.39 -4.95
N ARG A 45 -13.59 -2.33 -4.35
CA ARG A 45 -14.22 -3.44 -5.10
C ARG A 45 -15.27 -2.94 -6.08
N GLU A 46 -16.11 -2.00 -5.67
CA GLU A 46 -17.18 -1.47 -6.53
C GLU A 46 -16.64 -0.62 -7.67
N LEU A 47 -15.72 0.30 -7.39
CA LEU A 47 -15.19 1.22 -8.40
C LEU A 47 -14.16 0.55 -9.32
N GLY A 48 -13.37 -0.38 -8.77
CA GLY A 48 -12.33 -1.07 -9.50
C GLY A 48 -12.79 -2.34 -10.21
N ASP A 49 -13.86 -2.98 -9.71
CA ASP A 49 -14.40 -4.27 -10.18
C ASP A 49 -13.31 -5.27 -10.61
N PRO A 50 -12.35 -5.61 -9.72
CA PRO A 50 -11.12 -6.30 -10.10
C PRO A 50 -11.42 -7.74 -10.53
N GLN A 51 -11.01 -8.09 -11.75
CA GLN A 51 -11.24 -9.41 -12.34
C GLN A 51 -10.02 -10.32 -12.27
N ALA A 52 -10.28 -11.63 -12.27
CA ALA A 52 -9.21 -12.64 -12.33
C ALA A 52 -8.39 -12.49 -13.63
N GLY A 53 -7.05 -12.55 -13.49
CA GLY A 53 -6.11 -12.41 -14.59
C GLY A 53 -5.77 -10.96 -14.99
N GLU A 54 -6.44 -9.96 -14.42
CA GLU A 54 -6.07 -8.57 -14.64
C GLU A 54 -4.71 -8.23 -14.03
N ARG A 55 -4.04 -7.22 -14.58
CA ARG A 55 -2.81 -6.68 -14.02
C ARG A 55 -3.14 -5.39 -13.28
N ILE A 56 -2.86 -5.34 -11.99
CA ILE A 56 -3.20 -4.20 -11.14
C ILE A 56 -1.92 -3.68 -10.46
N LEU A 57 -1.78 -2.36 -10.43
CA LEU A 57 -0.70 -1.66 -9.73
C LEU A 57 -1.28 -0.93 -8.53
N ASP A 58 -0.86 -1.30 -7.32
CA ASP A 58 -1.22 -0.62 -6.08
C ASP A 58 -0.09 0.33 -5.64
N LEU A 59 -0.36 1.64 -5.72
CA LEU A 59 0.61 2.70 -5.46
C LEU A 59 0.50 3.20 -4.02
N GLY A 60 1.58 3.07 -3.24
CA GLY A 60 1.56 3.39 -1.81
C GLY A 60 0.79 2.32 -1.03
N THR A 61 1.12 1.06 -1.30
CA THR A 61 0.40 -0.11 -0.79
C THR A 61 0.40 -0.21 0.75
N GLY A 62 1.35 0.47 1.42
CA GLY A 62 1.54 0.38 2.85
C GLY A 62 1.78 -1.06 3.28
N SER A 63 1.06 -1.52 4.30
CA SER A 63 1.12 -2.94 4.70
C SER A 63 0.31 -3.87 3.79
N GLY A 64 -0.32 -3.39 2.72
CA GLY A 64 -0.87 -4.25 1.66
C GLY A 64 -2.27 -4.82 1.90
N VAL A 65 -3.11 -4.20 2.75
CA VAL A 65 -4.50 -4.65 2.97
C VAL A 65 -5.31 -4.65 1.66
N ILE A 66 -5.24 -3.55 0.90
CA ILE A 66 -5.98 -3.43 -0.37
C ILE A 66 -5.35 -4.36 -1.43
N ALA A 67 -4.03 -4.37 -1.56
CA ALA A 67 -3.33 -5.25 -2.49
C ALA A 67 -3.67 -6.74 -2.26
N ALA A 68 -3.74 -7.19 -1.00
CA ALA A 68 -4.11 -8.56 -0.66
C ALA A 68 -5.54 -8.88 -1.12
N MET A 69 -6.47 -7.95 -0.91
CA MET A 69 -7.86 -8.09 -1.39
C MET A 69 -7.93 -8.18 -2.92
N LEU A 70 -7.18 -7.33 -3.62
CA LEU A 70 -7.09 -7.35 -5.08
C LEU A 70 -6.48 -8.65 -5.60
N THR A 71 -5.48 -9.20 -4.90
CA THR A 71 -4.88 -10.48 -5.30
C THR A 71 -5.83 -11.65 -5.05
N ALA A 72 -6.62 -11.59 -3.98
CA ALA A 72 -7.63 -12.59 -3.67
C ALA A 72 -8.77 -12.66 -4.71
N SER A 73 -8.96 -11.63 -5.55
CA SER A 73 -9.88 -11.71 -6.70
C SER A 73 -9.31 -12.46 -7.91
N GLY A 74 -8.05 -12.92 -7.82
CA GLY A 74 -7.33 -13.61 -8.89
C GLY A 74 -6.54 -12.68 -9.81
N ALA A 75 -6.43 -11.39 -9.49
CA ALA A 75 -5.60 -10.44 -10.24
C ALA A 75 -4.10 -10.65 -9.98
N HIS A 76 -3.28 -10.27 -10.94
CA HIS A 76 -1.83 -10.18 -10.83
C HIS A 76 -1.44 -8.80 -10.32
N VAL A 77 -1.21 -8.69 -9.01
CA VAL A 77 -0.94 -7.42 -8.34
C VAL A 77 0.56 -7.15 -8.21
N THR A 78 0.98 -5.96 -8.65
CA THR A 78 2.24 -5.34 -8.25
C THR A 78 1.94 -4.27 -7.21
N ALA A 79 2.46 -4.43 -6.01
CA ALA A 79 2.28 -3.54 -4.88
C ALA A 79 3.58 -2.75 -4.64
N VAL A 80 3.50 -1.42 -4.60
CA VAL A 80 4.68 -0.57 -4.44
C VAL A 80 4.54 0.40 -3.28
N ASP A 81 5.63 0.64 -2.57
CA ASP A 81 5.73 1.66 -1.52
C ASP A 81 7.16 2.18 -1.43
N GLY A 82 7.34 3.39 -0.91
CA GLY A 82 8.67 3.91 -0.61
C GLY A 82 9.27 3.25 0.62
N SER A 83 8.45 2.89 1.60
CA SER A 83 8.86 2.30 2.87
C SER A 83 9.13 0.80 2.72
N LYS A 84 10.40 0.42 2.91
CA LYS A 84 10.80 -0.99 2.97
C LYS A 84 10.15 -1.70 4.14
N SER A 85 9.95 -0.98 5.25
CA SER A 85 9.33 -1.52 6.45
C SER A 85 7.86 -1.85 6.22
N MET A 86 7.14 -1.02 5.47
CA MET A 86 5.76 -1.29 5.05
C MET A 86 5.69 -2.50 4.12
N LEU A 87 6.56 -2.57 3.10
CA LEU A 87 6.59 -3.71 2.17
C LEU A 87 6.90 -5.04 2.88
N ALA A 88 7.77 -5.04 3.89
CA ALA A 88 8.01 -6.24 4.69
C ALA A 88 6.74 -6.73 5.43
N LYS A 89 5.87 -5.81 5.86
CA LYS A 89 4.56 -6.16 6.44
C LYS A 89 3.59 -6.68 5.39
N ALA A 90 3.57 -6.06 4.22
CA ALA A 90 2.77 -6.51 3.08
C ALA A 90 3.14 -7.92 2.62
N GLU A 91 4.44 -8.20 2.55
CA GLU A 91 4.95 -9.53 2.22
C GLU A 91 4.58 -10.57 3.28
N SER A 92 4.71 -10.25 4.58
CA SER A 92 4.27 -11.14 5.67
C SER A 92 2.77 -11.46 5.55
N ARG A 93 1.93 -10.44 5.35
CA ARG A 93 0.47 -10.60 5.19
C ARG A 93 0.14 -11.48 3.99
N ALA A 94 0.77 -11.23 2.84
CA ALA A 94 0.55 -12.03 1.64
C ALA A 94 0.94 -13.49 1.87
N ASN A 95 2.09 -13.75 2.49
CA ASN A 95 2.55 -15.10 2.82
C ASN A 95 1.60 -15.83 3.79
N GLU A 96 1.16 -15.16 4.85
CA GLU A 96 0.19 -15.71 5.81
C GLU A 96 -1.15 -16.06 5.15
N ALA A 97 -1.58 -15.26 4.18
CA ALA A 97 -2.80 -15.49 3.41
C ALA A 97 -2.63 -16.44 2.20
N GLY A 98 -1.41 -16.89 1.90
CA GLY A 98 -1.11 -17.73 0.74
C GLY A 98 -1.32 -17.01 -0.61
N LEU A 99 -1.13 -15.69 -0.64
CA LEU A 99 -1.33 -14.85 -1.82
C LEU A 99 -0.02 -14.62 -2.57
N ALA A 100 -0.05 -14.77 -3.89
CA ALA A 100 1.11 -14.54 -4.75
C ALA A 100 1.08 -13.10 -5.31
N MET A 101 2.03 -12.28 -4.89
CA MET A 101 2.09 -10.84 -5.18
C MET A 101 3.51 -10.40 -5.53
N THR A 102 3.65 -9.32 -6.29
CA THR A 102 4.96 -8.69 -6.54
C THR A 102 5.10 -7.44 -5.67
N PHE A 103 6.25 -7.27 -5.01
CA PHE A 103 6.55 -6.11 -4.18
C PHE A 103 7.76 -5.36 -4.75
N GLU A 104 7.66 -4.04 -4.89
CA GLU A 104 8.79 -3.20 -5.30
C GLU A 104 8.88 -1.93 -4.46
N VAL A 105 10.12 -1.59 -4.07
CA VAL A 105 10.40 -0.31 -3.42
C VAL A 105 10.38 0.80 -4.48
N VAL A 106 9.40 1.69 -4.40
CA VAL A 106 9.27 2.85 -5.29
C VAL A 106 8.92 4.07 -4.47
N ASN A 107 9.84 5.05 -4.42
CA ASN A 107 9.54 6.33 -3.83
C ASN A 107 8.73 7.16 -4.85
N LEU A 108 7.41 7.23 -4.64
CA LEU A 108 6.49 7.92 -5.53
C LEU A 108 6.67 9.45 -5.59
N LEU A 109 7.47 10.01 -4.68
CA LEU A 109 7.83 11.43 -4.66
C LEU A 109 9.19 11.70 -5.30
N ASP A 110 9.91 10.66 -5.73
CA ASP A 110 11.23 10.75 -6.35
C ASP A 110 11.17 10.34 -7.83
N ASN A 111 11.49 11.30 -8.70
CA ASN A 111 11.38 11.10 -10.15
C ASN A 111 12.33 10.02 -10.67
N ASP A 112 13.51 9.87 -10.09
CA ASP A 112 14.47 8.85 -10.52
C ASP A 112 13.99 7.45 -10.15
N SER A 113 13.42 7.29 -8.96
CA SER A 113 12.77 6.06 -8.52
C SER A 113 11.60 5.67 -9.42
N LEU A 114 10.73 6.64 -9.75
CA LEU A 114 9.63 6.43 -10.69
C LEU A 114 10.13 6.07 -12.10
N ASN A 115 11.11 6.80 -12.62
CA ASN A 115 11.68 6.53 -13.95
C ASN A 115 12.31 5.13 -14.03
N ALA A 116 13.03 4.72 -12.98
CA ALA A 116 13.60 3.38 -12.90
C ALA A 116 12.51 2.30 -12.87
N PHE A 117 11.41 2.53 -12.14
CA PHE A 117 10.25 1.63 -12.15
C PHE A 117 9.62 1.54 -13.54
N ILE A 118 9.36 2.68 -14.18
CA ILE A 118 8.80 2.74 -15.54
C ILE A 118 9.68 1.96 -16.52
N GLN A 119 11.00 2.14 -16.49
CA GLN A 119 11.93 1.43 -17.39
C GLN A 119 11.88 -0.09 -17.23
N ARG A 120 11.70 -0.61 -16.00
CA ARG A 120 11.58 -2.06 -15.76
C ARG A 120 10.28 -2.65 -16.28
N HIS A 121 9.21 -1.86 -16.31
CA HIS A 121 7.86 -2.30 -16.70
C HIS A 121 7.44 -1.86 -18.11
N SER A 122 8.27 -1.06 -18.78
CA SER A 122 8.08 -0.67 -20.18
C SER A 122 8.41 -1.86 -21.07
N LYS A 123 7.40 -2.37 -21.79
CA LYS A 123 7.56 -3.28 -22.93
C LYS A 123 7.37 -2.50 -24.22
#